data_AF-A0A949I9S9-F1
#
_entry.id   AF-A0A949I9S9-F1
#
_cell.length_a   1.000
_cell.length_b   1.000
_cell.length_c   1.000
_cell.angle_alpha   90.00
_cell.angle_beta   90.00
_cell.angle_gamma   90.00
#
_symmetry.space_group_name_H-M   'P 1'
#
loop_
_entity.id
_entity.type
_entity.pdbx_description
1 polymer ?
#
loop_
_entity_poly.entity_id
_entity_poly.type
_entity_poly.pdbx_seq_one_letter_code
_entity_poly.pdbx_strand_id
1 'polypeptide(L)'
;MANEIERKDLFDKGLRNITQSDWIRVAGKLNISVLKSQSGTSHYISLRVPDVIETDNLKGFITTLLPNLYKQANRSIFKSILKYVKSKGLSEDDLWKALGLL
;
A
#
# COMPACT_ATOMS: atom_id res chain seq x y z
N MET A 1 3.17 -13.19 -11.65
CA MET A 1 2.89 -12.65 -10.29
C MET A 1 1.39 -12.29 -10.14
N ALA A 2 0.48 -13.25 -10.33
CA ALA A 2 -0.97 -13.02 -10.25
C ALA A 2 -1.74 -14.08 -9.42
N ASN A 3 -1.04 -15.09 -8.88
CA ASN A 3 -1.68 -16.24 -8.22
C ASN A 3 -1.67 -16.20 -6.67
N GLU A 4 -1.25 -15.11 -6.05
CA GLU A 4 -1.04 -15.05 -4.59
C GLU A 4 -2.15 -14.34 -3.81
N ILE A 5 -3.27 -14.00 -4.47
CA ILE A 5 -4.43 -13.37 -3.83
C ILE A 5 -5.49 -14.42 -3.53
N GLU A 6 -5.76 -14.59 -2.25
CA GLU A 6 -6.65 -15.58 -1.67
C GLU A 6 -8.11 -15.09 -1.75
N ARG A 7 -8.39 -13.83 -1.38
CA ARG A 7 -9.74 -13.24 -1.43
C ARG A 7 -10.02 -12.51 -2.75
N LYS A 8 -10.22 -13.29 -3.81
CA LYS A 8 -10.46 -12.77 -5.17
C LYS A 8 -11.66 -11.81 -5.25
N ASP A 9 -12.78 -12.09 -4.56
CA ASP A 9 -13.96 -11.22 -4.59
C ASP A 9 -13.70 -9.82 -4.01
N LEU A 10 -13.03 -9.76 -2.84
CA LEU A 10 -12.61 -8.48 -2.24
C LEU A 10 -11.61 -7.74 -3.12
N PHE A 11 -10.68 -8.47 -3.75
CA PHE A 11 -9.74 -7.88 -4.70
C PHE A 11 -10.44 -7.33 -5.96
N ASP A 12 -11.49 -8.00 -6.42
CA ASP A 12 -12.21 -7.60 -7.61
C ASP A 12 -13.17 -6.44 -7.37
N LYS A 13 -13.84 -6.39 -6.22
CA LYS A 13 -14.92 -5.44 -5.92
C LYS A 13 -14.55 -4.41 -4.84
N GLY A 14 -13.84 -4.81 -3.79
CA GLY A 14 -13.54 -3.99 -2.62
C GLY A 14 -12.57 -2.83 -2.87
N LEU A 15 -11.71 -2.92 -3.89
CA LEU A 15 -10.66 -1.92 -4.17
C LEU A 15 -11.13 -0.73 -5.04
N ARG A 16 -12.44 -0.59 -5.33
CA ARG A 16 -12.94 0.44 -6.26
C ARG A 16 -12.89 1.87 -5.69
N ASN A 17 -13.15 2.02 -4.39
CA ASN A 17 -13.34 3.34 -3.74
C ASN A 17 -12.29 3.65 -2.68
N ILE A 18 -11.13 2.99 -2.72
CA ILE A 18 -10.05 3.22 -1.75
C ILE A 18 -9.29 4.48 -2.16
N THR A 19 -9.21 5.43 -1.23
CA THR A 19 -8.57 6.73 -1.44
C THR A 19 -7.10 6.73 -1.02
N GLN A 20 -6.35 7.76 -1.40
CA GLN A 20 -4.98 7.96 -0.91
C GLN A 20 -4.92 7.98 0.63
N SER A 21 -5.89 8.63 1.27
CA SER A 21 -6.00 8.72 2.73
C SER A 21 -6.21 7.35 3.39
N ASP A 22 -6.98 6.47 2.76
CA ASP A 22 -7.20 5.11 3.27
C ASP A 22 -5.90 4.30 3.24
N TRP A 23 -5.12 4.42 2.18
CA TRP A 23 -3.80 3.78 2.10
C TRP A 23 -2.81 4.34 3.13
N ILE A 24 -2.87 5.63 3.46
CA ILE A 24 -2.07 6.21 4.54
C ILE A 24 -2.47 5.61 5.90
N ARG A 25 -3.77 5.42 6.15
CA ARG A 25 -4.26 4.77 7.38
C ARG A 25 -3.80 3.31 7.46
N VAL A 26 -3.89 2.57 6.34
CA VAL A 26 -3.38 1.20 6.22
C VAL A 26 -1.89 1.15 6.52
N ALA A 27 -1.10 2.08 5.97
CA ALA A 27 0.33 2.16 6.24
C ALA A 27 0.62 2.33 7.74
N GLY A 28 -0.12 3.20 8.44
CA GLY A 28 0.00 3.36 9.89
C GLY A 28 -0.31 2.07 10.66
N LYS A 29 -1.36 1.33 10.28
CA LYS A 29 -1.74 0.06 10.93
C LYS A 29 -0.72 -1.06 10.70
N LEU A 30 -0.04 -1.06 9.56
CA LEU A 30 0.90 -2.11 9.15
C LEU A 30 2.37 -1.75 9.42
N ASN A 31 2.61 -0.69 10.20
CA ASN A 31 3.93 -0.16 10.50
C ASN A 31 4.77 0.09 9.22
N ILE A 32 4.17 0.80 8.26
CA ILE A 32 4.80 1.24 7.00
C ILE A 32 5.06 2.74 7.12
N SER A 33 6.26 3.17 6.75
CA SER A 33 6.61 4.59 6.75
C SER A 33 5.99 5.33 5.59
N VAL A 34 5.42 6.50 5.89
CA VAL A 34 4.79 7.40 4.92
C VAL A 34 5.70 8.60 4.71
N LEU A 35 6.29 8.71 3.53
CA LEU A 35 7.15 9.83 3.15
C LEU A 35 6.38 10.77 2.22
N LYS A 36 6.21 12.02 2.66
CA LYS A 36 5.65 13.10 1.85
C LYS A 36 6.79 13.90 1.22
N SER A 37 6.68 14.22 -0.06
CA SER A 37 7.67 15.10 -0.71
C SER A 37 7.63 16.50 -0.07
N GLN A 38 8.79 17.06 0.26
CA GLN A 38 8.91 18.34 0.96
C GLN A 38 8.91 19.58 0.03
N SER A 39 8.91 19.41 -1.30
CA SER A 39 8.90 20.55 -2.22
C SER A 39 7.88 20.38 -3.35
N GLY A 40 7.15 21.47 -3.62
CA GLY A 40 6.36 21.78 -4.84
C GLY A 40 5.35 20.73 -5.31
N THR A 41 4.05 21.00 -5.11
CA THR A 41 2.86 20.47 -5.86
C THR A 41 2.76 18.97 -6.11
N SER A 42 3.68 18.16 -5.62
CA SER A 42 3.72 16.72 -5.82
C SER A 42 2.80 16.09 -4.79
N HIS A 43 1.54 15.92 -5.18
CA HIS A 43 0.50 15.19 -4.45
C HIS A 43 0.80 13.70 -4.25
N TYR A 44 2.03 13.26 -4.55
CA TYR A 44 2.47 11.88 -4.47
C TYR A 44 3.05 11.59 -3.08
N ILE A 45 2.65 10.44 -2.53
CA ILE A 45 3.11 9.99 -1.22
C ILE A 45 3.79 8.64 -1.41
N SER A 46 5.02 8.50 -0.94
CA SER A 46 5.74 7.23 -1.04
C SER A 46 5.57 6.42 0.24
N LEU A 47 5.27 5.13 0.09
CA LEU A 47 5.28 4.16 1.17
C LEU A 47 6.62 3.42 1.17
N ARG A 48 7.25 3.36 2.35
CA ARG A 48 8.58 2.77 2.53
C ARG A 48 8.63 1.83 3.72
N VAL A 49 9.58 0.89 3.68
CA VAL A 49 9.95 0.04 4.81
C VAL A 49 10.49 0.94 5.94
N PRO A 50 9.99 0.82 7.17
CA PRO A 50 10.38 1.71 8.28
C PRO A 50 11.85 1.59 8.66
N ASP A 51 12.45 0.41 8.48
CA ASP A 51 13.84 0.13 8.86
C ASP A 51 14.85 0.56 7.77
N VAL A 52 14.38 1.06 6.62
CA VAL A 52 15.22 1.45 5.47
C VAL A 52 14.86 2.89 5.07
N ILE A 53 15.28 3.84 5.89
CA ILE A 53 15.00 5.29 5.71
C ILE A 53 16.14 5.99 4.95
N GLU A 54 16.81 5.31 4.02
CA GLU A 54 17.72 5.99 3.10
C GLU A 54 16.93 6.49 1.91
N THR A 55 16.84 7.82 1.76
CA THR A 55 16.08 8.49 0.70
C THR A 55 16.53 8.10 -0.71
N ASP A 56 17.82 7.76 -0.87
CA ASP A 56 18.48 7.38 -2.13
C ASP A 56 18.38 5.89 -2.49
N ASN A 57 18.01 5.02 -1.55
CA ASN A 57 18.05 3.58 -1.78
C ASN A 57 16.67 3.02 -2.17
N LEU A 58 16.56 2.51 -3.41
CA LEU A 58 15.37 1.80 -3.91
C LEU A 58 14.98 0.58 -3.05
N LYS A 59 15.91 0.06 -2.23
CA LYS A 59 15.71 -1.09 -1.33
C LYS A 59 14.56 -0.91 -0.32
N GLY A 60 14.25 0.33 0.06
CA GLY A 60 13.19 0.63 1.03
C GLY A 60 11.84 0.95 0.41
N PHE A 61 11.72 1.02 -0.92
CA PHE A 61 10.51 1.47 -1.59
C PHE A 61 9.46 0.36 -1.72
N ILE A 62 8.24 0.63 -1.25
CA ILE A 62 7.11 -0.29 -1.40
C ILE A 62 6.25 0.13 -2.59
N THR A 63 5.72 1.37 -2.56
CA THR A 63 4.86 1.89 -3.63
C THR A 63 4.65 3.39 -3.50
N THR A 64 4.04 4.02 -4.52
CA THR A 64 3.64 5.42 -4.51
C THR A 64 2.12 5.53 -4.58
N LEU A 65 1.56 6.35 -3.69
CA LEU A 65 0.15 6.70 -3.66
C LEU A 65 -0.08 7.96 -4.47
N LEU A 66 -0.87 7.85 -5.53
CA LEU A 66 -1.33 8.96 -6.35
C LEU A 66 -2.53 9.64 -5.66
N PRO A 67 -2.81 10.93 -5.90
CA PRO A 67 -4.00 11.60 -5.35
C PRO A 67 -5.31 11.03 -5.90
N ASN A 68 -5.34 10.68 -7.19
CA ASN A 68 -6.52 10.17 -7.89
C ASN A 68 -6.34 8.68 -8.20
N LEU A 69 -6.65 7.84 -7.22
CA LEU A 69 -6.52 6.39 -7.36
C LEU A 69 -7.73 5.79 -8.09
N TYR A 70 -7.45 5.12 -9.20
CA TYR A 70 -8.40 4.29 -9.92
C TYR A 70 -8.21 2.81 -9.55
N LYS A 71 -9.20 1.99 -9.87
CA LYS A 71 -9.26 0.56 -9.51
C LYS A 71 -7.95 -0.20 -9.78
N GLN A 72 -7.34 0.01 -10.95
CA GLN A 72 -6.10 -0.70 -11.32
C GLN A 72 -4.88 -0.17 -10.55
N ALA A 73 -4.82 1.13 -10.22
CA ALA A 73 -3.81 1.67 -9.32
C ALA A 73 -3.95 1.06 -7.91
N ASN A 74 -5.17 0.99 -7.37
CA ASN A 74 -5.43 0.35 -6.07
C ASN A 74 -5.03 -1.13 -6.06
N ARG A 75 -5.27 -1.86 -7.14
CA ARG A 75 -4.81 -3.26 -7.30
C ARG A 75 -3.29 -3.38 -7.29
N SER A 76 -2.59 -2.46 -7.93
CA SER A 76 -1.12 -2.43 -7.95
C SER A 76 -0.54 -2.13 -6.56
N ILE A 77 -1.12 -1.13 -5.87
CA ILE A 77 -0.76 -0.77 -4.50
C ILE A 77 -1.01 -1.94 -3.56
N PHE A 78 -2.19 -2.56 -3.64
CA PHE A 78 -2.54 -3.73 -2.82
C PHE A 78 -1.51 -4.85 -2.97
N LYS A 79 -1.15 -5.22 -4.19
CA LYS A 79 -0.13 -6.26 -4.45
C LYS A 79 1.24 -5.89 -3.88
N SER A 80 1.64 -4.62 -4.00
CA SER A 80 2.93 -4.14 -3.50
C SER A 80 2.98 -4.20 -1.97
N ILE A 81 1.92 -3.77 -1.30
CA ILE A 81 1.80 -3.84 0.17
C ILE A 81 1.70 -5.30 0.62
N LEU A 82 0.90 -6.14 -0.05
CA LEU A 82 0.75 -7.55 0.28
C LEU A 82 2.10 -8.28 0.26
N LYS A 83 2.95 -8.00 -0.74
CA LYS A 83 4.30 -8.57 -0.81
C LYS A 83 5.13 -8.19 0.42
N TYR A 84 5.06 -6.94 0.86
CA TYR A 84 5.76 -6.47 2.06
C TYR A 84 5.20 -7.12 3.34
N VAL A 85 3.88 -7.15 3.49
CA VAL A 85 3.16 -7.73 4.64
C VAL A 85 3.51 -9.22 4.78
N LYS A 86 3.46 -9.98 3.68
CA LYS A 86 3.89 -11.38 3.63
C LYS A 86 5.36 -11.56 4.03
N SER A 87 6.26 -10.66 3.58
CA SER A 87 7.68 -10.71 3.99
C SER A 87 7.92 -10.44 5.48
N LYS A 88 6.97 -9.79 6.16
CA LYS A 88 7.00 -9.54 7.61
C LYS A 88 6.23 -10.62 8.41
N GLY A 89 5.77 -11.69 7.75
CA GLY A 89 5.04 -12.79 8.39
C GLY A 89 3.56 -12.52 8.64
N LEU A 90 3.01 -11.44 8.07
CA LEU A 90 1.59 -11.10 8.16
C LEU A 90 0.80 -11.71 6.98
N SER A 91 -0.50 -11.89 7.19
CA SER A 91 -1.39 -12.52 6.21
C SER A 91 -2.08 -11.51 5.29
N GLU A 92 -2.71 -12.00 4.22
CA GLU A 92 -3.59 -11.16 3.38
C GLU A 92 -4.77 -10.59 4.19
N ASP A 93 -5.30 -11.36 5.15
CA ASP A 93 -6.41 -10.94 6.00
C ASP A 93 -6.05 -9.73 6.88
N ASP A 94 -4.80 -9.62 7.33
CA ASP A 94 -4.33 -8.47 8.10
C ASP A 94 -4.35 -7.19 7.26
N LEU A 95 -4.04 -7.30 5.96
CA LEU A 95 -4.16 -6.19 5.02
C LEU A 95 -5.63 -5.82 4.75
N TRP A 96 -6.53 -6.81 4.64
CA TRP A 96 -7.97 -6.54 4.48
C TRP A 96 -8.60 -5.89 5.72
N LYS A 97 -8.22 -6.34 6.92
CA LYS A 97 -8.60 -5.71 8.20
C LYS A 97 -8.04 -4.29 8.32
N ALA A 98 -6.81 -4.07 7.85
CA ALA A 98 -6.23 -2.74 7.82
C ALA A 98 -7.06 -1.78 6.94
N LEU A 99 -7.54 -2.27 5.79
CA LEU A 99 -8.46 -1.57 4.88
C LEU A 99 -9.90 -1.44 5.42
N GLY A 100 -10.27 -2.18 6.47
CA GLY A 100 -11.64 -2.20 7.01
C GLY A 100 -12.64 -2.91 6.11
N LEU A 101 -12.18 -3.82 5.25
CA LEU A 101 -13.00 -4.63 4.34
C LEU A 101 -13.22 -6.06 4.85
N LEU A 102 -12.69 -6.36 6.03
CA LEU A 102 -12.84 -7.60 6.79
C LEU A 102 -12.92 -7.25 8.27
#